data_AF-A0A2W5QHX3-F1
#
_entry.id   AF-A0A2W5QHX3-F1
#
_cell.length_a   1.000
_cell.length_b   1.000
_cell.length_c   1.000
_cell.angle_alpha   90.00
_cell.angle_beta   90.00
_cell.angle_gamma   90.00
#
_symmetry.space_group_name_H-M   'P 1'
#
loop_
_entity.id
_entity.type
_entity.pdbx_description
1 polymer ?
#
loop_
_entity_poly.entity_id
_entity_poly.type
_entity_poly.pdbx_seq_one_letter_code
_entity_poly.pdbx_strand_id
1 'polypeptide(L)' 'MPTIRVELLEGRTPEQKRALAEALTEATVRTLGSSPGAVDVLFFDVPRHNWATGGVLWSDKAAAPAPAGTASGSSA' A
#
# COMPACT_ATOMS: atom_id res chain seq x y z
N MET A 1 -12.04 -0.82 -17.56
CA MET A 1 -12.03 -0.49 -16.12
C MET A 1 -11.16 -1.51 -15.41
N PRO A 2 -9.85 -1.24 -15.24
CA PRO A 2 -8.98 -2.07 -14.42
C PRO A 2 -9.28 -1.88 -12.93
N THR A 3 -9.27 -2.98 -12.17
CA THR A 3 -9.35 -2.95 -10.71
C THR A 3 -8.11 -3.59 -10.13
N ILE A 4 -7.43 -2.88 -9.22
CA ILE A 4 -6.20 -3.31 -8.56
C ILE A 4 -6.50 -3.55 -7.08
N ARG A 5 -6.26 -4.78 -6.63
CA ARG A 5 -6.33 -5.16 -5.22
C ARG A 5 -4.92 -5.18 -4.64
N VAL A 6 -4.69 -4.39 -3.60
CA VAL A 6 -3.43 -4.37 -2.87
C VAL A 6 -3.65 -4.97 -1.49
N GLU A 7 -3.07 -6.13 -1.25
CA GLU A 7 -2.97 -6.75 0.07
C GLU A 7 -1.61 -6.40 0.68
N LEU A 8 -1.64 -5.85 1.88
CA LEU A 8 -0.45 -5.39 2.58
C LEU A 8 -0.62 -5.57 4.08
N LEU A 9 0.47 -5.72 4.80
CA LEU A 9 0.41 -5.69 6.26
C LEU A 9 -0.14 -4.33 6.73
N GLU A 10 -0.97 -4.37 7.76
CA GLU A 10 -1.51 -3.18 8.39
C GLU A 10 -0.41 -2.23 8.92
N GLY A 11 -0.78 -0.96 9.14
CA GLY A 11 0.12 0.06 9.69
C GLY A 11 0.71 1.03 8.66
N ARG A 12 0.19 1.08 7.44
CA ARG A 12 0.49 2.18 6.49
C ARG A 12 -0.36 3.39 6.78
N THR A 13 0.24 4.57 6.68
CA THR A 13 -0.49 5.83 6.85
C THR A 13 -1.38 6.13 5.65
N PRO A 14 -2.42 6.96 5.81
CA PRO A 14 -3.23 7.42 4.69
C PRO A 14 -2.42 8.08 3.56
N GLU A 15 -1.35 8.81 3.91
CA GLU A 15 -0.46 9.48 2.95
C GLU A 15 0.33 8.46 2.12
N GLN A 16 0.81 7.39 2.74
CA GLN A 16 1.48 6.30 2.03
C GLN A 16 0.53 5.58 1.06
N LYS A 17 -0.73 5.33 1.48
CA LYS A 17 -1.75 4.74 0.61
C LYS A 17 -2.14 5.66 -0.53
N ARG A 18 -2.23 6.97 -0.28
CA ARG A 18 -2.48 7.99 -1.31
C ARG A 18 -1.38 7.97 -2.38
N ALA A 19 -0.12 8.06 -1.97
CA ALA A 19 1.01 8.03 -2.89
C ALA A 19 1.05 6.73 -3.71
N LEU A 20 0.73 5.59 -3.08
CA LEU A 20 0.66 4.30 -3.78
C LEU A 20 -0.51 4.24 -4.78
N ALA A 21 -1.68 4.77 -4.43
CA ALA A 21 -2.83 4.83 -5.34
C ALA A 21 -2.52 5.68 -6.58
N GLU A 22 -1.88 6.83 -6.40
CA GLU A 22 -1.44 7.70 -7.49
C GLU A 22 -0.46 6.97 -8.41
N ALA A 23 0.59 6.35 -7.87
CA ALA A 23 1.59 5.64 -8.64
C ALA A 23 1.02 4.45 -9.43
N LEU A 24 0.14 3.64 -8.82
CA LEU A 24 -0.52 2.51 -9.48
C LEU A 24 -1.45 2.97 -10.60
N THR A 25 -2.20 4.05 -10.37
CA THR A 25 -3.10 4.64 -11.37
C THR A 25 -2.30 5.15 -12.56
N GLU A 26 -1.24 5.92 -12.32
CA GLU A 26 -0.38 6.46 -13.38
C GLU A 26 0.24 5.33 -14.22
N ALA A 27 0.78 4.29 -13.56
CA ALA A 27 1.35 3.15 -14.25
C ALA A 27 0.32 2.43 -15.12
N THR A 28 -0.91 2.27 -14.63
CA THR A 28 -2.00 1.62 -15.35
C THR A 28 -2.44 2.42 -16.57
N VAL A 29 -2.62 3.74 -16.40
CA VAL A 29 -2.97 4.65 -17.49
C VAL A 29 -1.89 4.63 -18.57
N ARG A 30 -0.62 4.75 -18.18
CA ARG A 30 0.52 4.76 -19.09
C ARG A 30 0.67 3.46 -19.88
N THR A 31 0.40 2.31 -19.26
CA THR A 31 0.64 0.98 -19.87
C THR A 31 -0.56 0.48 -20.67
N LEU A 32 -1.78 0.70 -20.18
CA LEU A 32 -3.01 0.16 -20.77
C LEU A 32 -3.80 1.18 -21.58
N GLY A 33 -3.40 2.46 -21.58
CA GLY A 33 -4.12 3.54 -22.28
C GLY A 33 -5.52 3.83 -21.70
N SER A 34 -5.78 3.40 -20.46
CA SER A 34 -7.04 3.66 -19.76
C SER A 34 -7.12 5.11 -19.29
N SER A 35 -8.33 5.64 -19.07
CA SER A 35 -8.48 6.93 -18.38
C SER A 35 -8.25 6.77 -16.87
N PRO A 36 -7.76 7.81 -16.15
CA PRO A 36 -7.54 7.74 -14.71
C PRO A 36 -8.81 7.36 -13.93
N GLY A 37 -9.96 7.91 -14.31
CA GLY A 37 -11.25 7.60 -13.66
C GLY A 37 -11.80 6.19 -13.91
N ALA A 38 -11.13 5.39 -14.75
CA ALA A 38 -11.49 3.99 -15.00
C ALA A 38 -10.65 3.00 -14.19
N VAL A 39 -9.73 3.48 -13.34
CA VAL A 39 -8.83 2.66 -12.53
C VAL A 39 -9.24 2.72 -11.07
N ASP A 40 -9.62 1.56 -10.52
CA ASP A 40 -9.93 1.42 -9.10
C ASP A 40 -8.77 0.78 -8.35
N VAL A 41 -8.40 1.33 -7.19
CA VAL A 41 -7.38 0.76 -6.30
C VAL A 41 -8.00 0.51 -4.92
N LEU A 42 -8.02 -0.76 -4.50
CA LEU A 42 -8.56 -1.18 -3.22
C LEU A 42 -7.44 -1.68 -2.31
N PHE A 43 -7.34 -1.11 -1.11
CA PHE A 43 -6.38 -1.52 -0.09
C PHE A 43 -7.03 -2.47 0.92
N PHE A 44 -6.37 -3.59 1.18
CA PHE A 44 -6.75 -4.56 2.20
C PHE A 44 -5.60 -4.70 3.20
N ASP A 45 -5.80 -4.10 4.37
CA ASP A 45 -4.85 -4.20 5.47
C ASP A 45 -5.01 -5.56 6.14
N VAL A 46 -3.92 -6.32 6.17
CA VAL A 46 -3.85 -7.66 6.74
C VAL A 46 -3.10 -7.59 8.07
N PRO A 47 -3.75 -7.87 9.20
CA PRO A 47 -3.06 -8.02 10.47
C PRO A 47 -1.97 -9.09 10.41
N ARG A 48 -0.90 -8.92 11.18
CA ARG A 48 0.26 -9.84 11.13
C ARG A 48 -0.09 -11.30 11.48
N HIS A 49 -1.10 -11.52 12.32
CA HIS A 49 -1.58 -12.86 12.67
C HIS A 49 -2.47 -13.50 11.59
N ASN A 50 -2.85 -12.75 10.55
CA ASN A 50 -3.63 -13.22 9.40
C ASN A 50 -2.77 -13.47 8.15
N TRP A 51 -1.45 -13.25 8.21
CA TRP A 51 -0.52 -13.48 7.11
C TRP A 51 0.54 -14.51 7.52
N ALA A 52 0.70 -15.59 6.75
CA ALA A 52 1.82 -16.54 6.89
C ALA A 52 2.73 -16.55 5.65
N THR A 53 4.02 -16.81 5.84
CA THR A 53 4.95 -17.09 4.74
C THR A 53 5.86 -18.25 5.13
N GLY A 54 5.90 -19.29 4.31
CA GLY A 54 6.66 -20.51 4.61
C GLY A 54 6.15 -21.24 5.86
N GLY A 55 4.84 -21.18 6.13
CA GLY A 55 4.23 -21.81 7.31
C GLY A 55 4.41 -21.06 8.63
N VAL A 56 5.04 -19.88 8.62
CA VAL A 56 5.25 -19.06 9.84
C VAL A 56 4.41 -17.80 9.76
N LEU A 57 3.61 -17.53 10.79
CA LEU A 57 2.83 -16.29 10.88
C LEU A 57 3.76 -15.09 10.98
N TRP A 58 3.35 -13.98 10.38
CA TRP A 58 4.09 -12.73 10.50
C TRP A 58 4.03 -12.16 11.93
N SER A 59 3.04 -12.54 12.74
CA SER A 59 3.00 -12.24 14.18
C SER A 59 4.18 -12.84 14.94
N ASP A 60 4.70 -13.99 14.49
CA ASP A 60 5.75 -14.74 15.18
C ASP A 60 7.15 -14.27 14.77
N LYS A 61 7.24 -13.52 13.67
CA LYS A 61 8.46 -12.86 13.22
C LYS A 61 8.67 -11.58 14.01
N ALA A 62 9.89 -11.35 14.50
CA ALA A 62 10.26 -10.08 15.12
C ALA A 62 9.83 -8.90 14.24
N ALA A 63 9.17 -7.90 14.84
CA ALA A 63 8.67 -6.75 14.11
C ALA A 63 9.85 -6.02 13.46
N ALA A 64 9.84 -5.91 12.13
CA ALA A 64 10.73 -4.96 11.46
C ALA A 64 10.37 -3.55 11.94
N PRO A 65 11.35 -2.66 12.16
CA PRO A 65 11.07 -1.28 12.59
C PRO A 65 10.10 -0.63 11.60
N ALA A 66 9.07 0.03 12.13
CA ALA A 66 8.09 0.76 11.33
C ALA A 66 8.83 1.75 10.40
N PRO A 67 8.38 1.93 9.14
CA PRO A 67 9.02 2.88 8.24
C PRO A 67 8.93 4.26 8.89
N ALA A 68 10.10 4.85 9.18
CA ALA A 68 10.21 6.16 9.81
C ALA A 68 9.40 7.17 9.01
N GLY A 69 8.39 7.77 9.65
CA GLY A 69 7.61 8.84 9.06
C GLY A 69 8.55 9.97 8.66
N THR A 70 8.51 10.37 7.40
CA THR A 70 9.13 11.60 6.90
C THR A 70 8.54 12.77 7.71
N ALA A 71 9.34 13.27 8.64
CA ALA A 71 9.05 14.52 9.34
C ALA A 71 8.96 15.64 8.30
N SER A 72 7.75 16.11 8.02
CA SER A 72 7.54 17.35 7.30
C SER A 72 7.89 18.48 8.26
N GLY A 73 9.12 18.98 8.14
CA GLY A 73 9.56 20.21 8.80
C GLY A 73 8.80 21.39 8.19
N SER A 74 7.77 21.87 8.88
CA SER A 74 7.21 23.18 8.64
C SER A 74 8.06 24.21 9.40
N SER A 75 8.94 24.90 8.68
CA SER A 75 9.54 26.15 9.14
C SER A 75 9.01 27.28 8.25
N ALA A 76 8.16 28.11 8.84
CA ALA A 76 7.87 29.47 8.42
C ALA A 76 8.18 30.38 9.62
#